data_AF-A0A1I6TFB5-F1
#
_entry.id   AF-A0A1I6TFB5-F1
#
_cell.length_a   1.000
_cell.length_b   1.000
_cell.length_c   1.000
_cell.angle_alpha   90.00
_cell.angle_beta   90.00
_cell.angle_gamma   90.00
#
_symmetry.space_group_name_H-M   'P 1'
#
loop_
_entity.id
_entity.type
_entity.pdbx_description
1 polymer ?
#
loop_
_entity_poly.entity_id
_entity_poly.type
_entity_poly.pdbx_seq_one_letter_code
_entity_poly.pdbx_strand_id
1 'polypeptide(L)' 'MNSEIILDTFEKRLSIQRYADNTIRSYKDYASVFLKHVSKYPSLEDVPLSEIEAFINEKVKNTKISVSYHKGLVGSGRAV' A
#
# COMPACT_ATOMS: atom_id res chain seq x y z
N MET A 1 15.24 3.88 11.13
CA MET A 1 14.26 2.86 10.72
C MET A 1 14.91 1.94 9.68
N ASN A 2 15.03 0.64 9.95
CA ASN A 2 15.68 -0.32 9.04
C ASN A 2 14.68 -0.79 7.97
N SER A 3 14.41 0.06 7.00
CA SER A 3 13.44 -0.18 5.92
C SER A 3 13.71 -1.47 5.14
N GLU A 4 14.97 -1.86 4.96
CA GLU A 4 15.35 -3.11 4.28
C GLU A 4 14.87 -4.36 5.01
N ILE A 5 15.02 -4.39 6.33
CA ILE A 5 14.57 -5.52 7.16
C ILE A 5 13.02 -5.62 7.14
N ILE A 6 12.34 -4.47 7.15
CA ILE A 6 10.89 -4.39 7.07
C ILE A 6 10.40 -4.91 5.71
N LEU A 7 11.05 -4.52 4.62
CA LEU A 7 10.71 -4.98 3.27
C LEU A 7 10.97 -6.47 3.06
N ASP A 8 12.07 -7.01 3.58
CA ASP A 8 12.38 -8.45 3.54
C ASP A 8 11.36 -9.27 4.34
N THR A 9 11.00 -8.80 5.54
CA THR A 9 9.97 -9.46 6.37
C THR A 9 8.60 -9.41 5.70
N PHE A 10 8.27 -8.28 5.08
CA PHE A 10 7.01 -8.10 4.35
C PHE A 10 6.93 -9.01 3.12
N GLU A 11 8.00 -9.10 2.34
CA GLU A 11 8.12 -10.02 1.21
C GLU A 11 7.91 -11.47 1.65
N LYS A 12 8.65 -11.93 2.67
CA LYS A 12 8.52 -13.30 3.20
C LYS A 12 7.10 -13.63 3.62
N ARG A 13 6.38 -12.68 4.26
CA ARG A 13 4.98 -12.87 4.64
C ARG A 13 4.07 -13.01 3.43
N LEU A 14 4.24 -12.20 2.39
CA LEU A 14 3.45 -12.30 1.16
C LEU A 14 3.75 -13.61 0.41
N SER A 15 4.99 -14.07 0.41
CA SER A 15 5.38 -15.37 -0.17
C SER A 15 4.74 -16.54 0.59
N ILE A 16 4.71 -16.50 1.93
CA ILE A 16 4.00 -17.50 2.76
C ILE A 16 2.50 -17.51 2.46
N GLN A 17 1.92 -16.33 2.24
CA GLN A 17 0.52 -16.16 1.84
C GLN A 17 0.25 -16.52 0.38
N ARG A 18 1.27 -16.99 -0.36
CA ARG A 18 1.19 -17.46 -1.75
C ARG A 18 0.68 -16.39 -2.72
N TYR A 19 0.99 -15.12 -2.47
CA TYR A 19 0.78 -14.06 -3.47
C TYR A 19 1.66 -14.32 -4.69
N ALA A 20 1.18 -13.94 -5.87
CA ALA A 20 1.98 -14.02 -7.09
C ALA A 20 3.20 -13.07 -7.00
N ASP A 21 4.34 -13.48 -7.55
CA ASP A 21 5.58 -12.70 -7.51
C ASP A 21 5.42 -11.28 -8.07
N ASN A 22 4.60 -11.11 -9.10
CA ASN A 22 4.27 -9.79 -9.67
C ASN A 22 3.53 -8.89 -8.68
N THR A 23 2.64 -9.47 -7.85
CA THR A 23 1.93 -8.77 -6.79
C THR A 23 2.88 -8.41 -5.65
N ILE A 24 3.74 -9.35 -5.25
CA ILE A 24 4.76 -9.13 -4.22
C ILE A 24 5.69 -8.00 -4.62
N ARG A 25 6.18 -8.00 -5.87
CA ARG A 25 7.02 -6.94 -6.42
C ARG A 25 6.32 -5.57 -6.40
N SER A 26 5.07 -5.53 -6.85
CA SER A 26 4.27 -4.30 -6.83
C SER A 26 4.11 -3.78 -5.40
N TYR A 27 3.80 -4.67 -4.45
CA TYR A 27 3.64 -4.30 -3.04
C TYR A 27 4.95 -3.85 -2.39
N LYS A 28 6.10 -4.46 -2.73
CA LYS A 28 7.42 -3.98 -2.28
C LYS A 28 7.72 -2.58 -2.80
N ASP A 29 7.42 -2.29 -4.06
CA ASP A 29 7.62 -0.96 -4.62
C ASP A 29 6.77 0.08 -3.88
N TYR A 30 5.49 -0.20 -3.64
CA TYR A 30 4.63 0.68 -2.86
C TYR A 30 5.10 0.84 -1.41
N ALA A 31 5.47 -0.25 -0.74
CA ALA A 31 5.97 -0.24 0.63
C ALA A 31 7.28 0.56 0.73
N SER A 32 8.17 0.47 -0.26
CA SER A 32 9.42 1.23 -0.31
C SER A 32 9.15 2.73 -0.40
N VAL A 33 8.20 3.14 -1.24
CA VAL A 33 7.80 4.55 -1.37
C VAL A 33 7.13 5.06 -0.08
N PHE A 34 6.28 4.24 0.53
CA PHE A 34 5.65 4.56 1.80
C PHE A 34 6.68 4.72 2.93
N LEU A 35 7.61 3.77 3.08
CA LEU A 35 8.68 3.83 4.08
C LEU A 35 9.58 5.06 3.92
N LYS A 36 9.81 5.53 2.68
CA LYS A 36 10.49 6.81 2.44
C LYS A 36 9.67 8.02 2.87
N HIS A 37 8.35 7.98 2.74
CA HIS A 37 7.46 9.06 3.18
C HIS A 37 7.39 9.15 4.71
N VAL A 38 7.34 7.99 5.38
CA VAL A 38 7.25 7.91 6.84
C VAL A 38 8.61 7.79 7.53
N SER A 39 9.72 7.93 6.80
CA SER A 39 11.06 7.88 7.39
C SER A 39 11.33 9.00 8.40
N LYS A 40 10.47 10.03 8.41
CA LYS A 40 10.44 11.09 9.42
C LYS A 40 10.01 10.59 10.81
N TYR A 41 9.37 9.43 10.89
CA TYR A 41 8.98 8.79 12.14
C TYR A 41 10.06 7.79 12.60
N PRO A 42 10.32 7.69 13.92
CA PRO A 42 11.30 6.75 14.45
C PRO A 42 10.89 5.29 14.25
N SER A 43 9.57 5.00 14.31
CA SER A 43 9.00 3.66 14.13
C SER A 43 7.72 3.68 13.28
N LEU A 44 7.32 2.54 12.70
CA LEU A 44 6.02 2.39 12.01
C LEU A 44 4.82 2.60 12.93
N GLU A 45 4.96 2.22 14.20
CA GLU A 45 3.90 2.32 15.20
C GLU A 45 3.60 3.78 15.57
N ASP A 46 4.57 4.67 15.38
CA ASP A 46 4.44 6.11 15.60
C ASP A 46 3.82 6.83 14.40
N VAL A 47 3.59 6.14 13.27
CA VAL A 47 2.97 6.72 12.09
C VAL A 47 1.47 6.89 12.34
N PRO A 48 0.95 8.12 12.40
CA PRO A 48 -0.47 8.34 12.61
C PRO A 48 -1.28 7.88 11.38
N LEU A 49 -2.49 7.37 11.63
CA LEU A 49 -3.43 6.96 10.57
C LEU A 49 -3.63 8.05 9.51
N SER A 50 -3.68 9.32 9.93
CA SER A 50 -3.83 10.46 9.04
C SER A 50 -2.72 10.59 7.98
N GLU A 51 -1.49 10.16 8.30
CA GLU A 51 -0.37 10.16 7.33
C GLU A 51 -0.48 9.01 6.33
N ILE A 52 -0.99 7.86 6.78
CA ILE A 52 -1.31 6.73 5.89
C ILE A 52 -2.42 7.14 4.92
N GLU A 53 -3.48 7.77 5.43
CA GLU A 53 -4.59 8.28 4.63
C GLU A 53 -4.14 9.39 3.67
N ALA A 54 -3.29 10.31 4.11
CA ALA A 54 -2.72 11.35 3.27
C ALA A 54 -1.88 10.76 2.13
N PHE A 55 -1.04 9.76 2.43
CA PHE A 55 -0.22 9.07 1.43
C PHE A 55 -1.08 8.32 0.39
N ILE A 56 -2.11 7.59 0.85
CA ILE A 56 -3.04 6.90 -0.06
C ILE A 56 -3.79 7.92 -0.92
N ASN A 57 -4.31 8.99 -0.33
CA ASN A 57 -5.02 10.04 -1.07
C ASN A 57 -4.12 10.74 -2.08
N GLU A 58 -2.86 11.03 -1.73
CA GLU A 58 -1.88 11.62 -2.65
C GLU A 58 -1.60 10.67 -3.82
N LYS A 59 -1.41 9.37 -3.55
CA LYS A 59 -1.19 8.37 -4.58
C LYS A 59 -2.43 8.13 -5.45
N VAL A 60 -3.64 8.18 -4.90
CA VAL A 60 -4.91 8.09 -5.65
C VAL A 60 -5.18 9.33 -6.50
N LYS A 61 -4.72 10.50 -6.06
CA LYS A 61 -4.82 11.75 -6.84
C LYS A 61 -3.79 11.82 -7.96
N ASN A 62 -2.54 11.40 -7.70
CA ASN A 62 -1.44 11.46 -8.68
C ASN A 62 -1.45 10.27 -9.65
N THR A 63 -1.79 9.09 -9.17
CA THR A 63 -2.04 7.93 -10.03
C THR A 63 -3.51 8.05 -10.39
N LYS A 64 -3.85 8.52 -11.60
CA LYS A 64 -5.22 8.43 -12.15
C LYS A 64 -5.61 6.94 -12.27
N ILE A 65 -5.81 6.25 -11.15
CA ILE A 65 -6.51 4.97 -11.11
C ILE A 65 -7.93 5.34 -11.46
N SER A 66 -8.20 5.16 -12.75
CA SER A 66 -9.41 5.58 -13.42
C SER A 66 -10.63 5.22 -12.58
N VAL A 67 -11.54 6.18 -12.49
CA VAL A 67 -12.86 6.12 -11.86
C VAL A 67 -13.65 4.82 -12.18
N SER A 68 -13.23 4.07 -13.20
CA SER A 68 -13.70 2.72 -13.54
C SER A 68 -13.62 1.70 -12.39
N TYR A 69 -12.59 1.69 -11.53
CA TYR A 69 -12.52 0.72 -10.42
C TYR A 69 -13.52 1.06 -9.29
N HIS A 70 -13.88 2.34 -9.15
CA HIS A 70 -14.82 2.82 -8.15
C HIS A 70 -16.27 2.39 -8.46
N LYS A 71 -16.67 2.32 -9.74
CA LYS A 71 -18.02 1.88 -10.13
C LYS A 71 -18.25 0.37 -9.95
N GLY A 72 -17.20 -0.45 -10.00
CA GLY A 72 -17.30 -1.90 -9.77
C GLY A 72 -17.63 -2.26 -8.33
N LEU A 73 -17.04 -1.54 -7.36
CA LEU A 73 -17.25 -1.78 -5.93
C LEU A 73 -18.57 -1.21 -5.39
N VAL A 74 -19.11 -0.15 -6.01
CA VAL A 74 -20.40 0.44 -5.61
C VAL A 74 -21.58 -0.18 -6.37
N GLY A 75 -21.35 -0.77 -7.54
CA GLY A 75 -22.39 -1.41 -8.37
C GLY A 75 -22.86 -2.79 -7.88
N SER A 76 -22.04 -3.52 -7.11
CA SER A 76 -22.39 -4.88 -6.67
C SER A 76 -23.30 -4.94 -5.43
N GLY A 77 -23.70 -3.79 -4.88
CA GLY A 77 -24.68 -3.71 -3.79
C GLY A 77 -26.11 -3.41 -4.25
N ARG A 78 -26.37 -3.22 -5.55
CA ARG A 78 -27.70 -2.82 -6.04
C ARG A 78 -27.95 -3.19 -7.51
N ALA A 79 -27.81 -4.46 -7.88
CA ALA A 79 -28.39 -4.99 -9.12
C ALA A 79 -28.39 -6.53 -9.10
N VAL A 80 -29.37 -7.10 -8.38
CA VAL A 80 -30.32 -8.20 -8.70
C VAL A 80 -30.70 -8.96 -7.44
#